data_AF-A0A5C8TZI5-F1
#
_entry.id   AF-A0A5C8TZI5-F1
#
_cell.length_a   1.000
_cell.length_b   1.000
_cell.length_c   1.000
_cell.angle_alpha   90.00
_cell.angle_beta   90.00
_cell.angle_gamma   90.00
#
_symmetry.space_group_name_H-M   'P 1'
#
loop_
_entity.id
_entity.type
_entity.pdbx_description
1 polymer ?
#
loop_
_entity_poly.entity_id
_entity_poly.type
_entity_poly.pdbx_seq_one_letter_code
_entity_poly.pdbx_strand_id
1 'polypeptide(L)'
;MAALPIPAAERPLALAVRHINASARDPIDGPTLLAALNAERVPAPYAHHVRAFFDEAEIETIGDLVRGGAVTYPTLARGARRCLPPGHETRAWLDERV
;
A
#
# COMPACT_ATOMS: atom_id res chain seq x y z
N MET A 1 -7.03 -2.29 19.99
CA MET A 1 -7.21 -0.95 19.42
C MET A 1 -5.92 -0.56 18.71
N ALA A 2 -5.86 -0.73 17.39
CA ALA A 2 -4.68 -0.37 16.61
C ALA A 2 -4.73 1.15 16.35
N ALA A 3 -3.87 1.91 17.03
CA ALA A 3 -3.63 3.30 16.69
C ALA A 3 -3.01 3.35 15.29
N LEU A 4 -3.66 4.03 14.36
CA LEU A 4 -3.10 4.38 13.05
C LEU A 4 -2.28 5.67 13.16
N PRO A 5 -1.27 5.87 12.29
CA PRO A 5 0.13 5.81 12.70
C PRO A 5 0.78 7.20 12.79
N ILE A 6 1.90 7.24 13.51
CA ILE A 6 3.01 8.20 13.48
C ILE A 6 2.80 9.38 12.48
N PRO A 7 2.73 10.65 12.93
CA PRO A 7 2.36 11.83 12.13
C PRO A 7 3.01 11.96 10.74
N ALA A 8 4.21 11.40 10.57
CA ALA A 8 4.95 11.39 9.31
C ALA A 8 4.27 10.59 8.17
N ALA A 9 3.46 9.57 8.49
CA ALA A 9 2.82 8.71 7.48
C ALA A 9 1.41 9.18 7.06
N GLU A 10 0.81 10.13 7.79
CA GLU A 10 -0.57 10.57 7.54
C GLU A 10 -0.74 11.20 6.15
N ARG A 11 0.18 12.09 5.76
CA ARG A 11 0.10 12.80 4.47
C ARG A 11 0.35 11.86 3.28
N PRO A 12 1.41 11.03 3.25
CA PRO A 12 1.59 10.01 2.21
C PRO A 12 0.38 9.08 2.09
N LEU A 13 -0.19 8.66 3.22
CA LEU A 13 -1.38 7.81 3.22
C LEU A 13 -2.59 8.51 2.61
N ALA A 14 -2.85 9.76 3.00
CA ALA A 14 -3.95 10.54 2.45
C ALA A 14 -3.82 10.75 0.93
N LEU A 15 -2.60 10.95 0.44
CA LEU A 15 -2.33 11.06 -1.00
C LEU A 15 -2.59 9.73 -1.72
N ALA A 16 -2.08 8.62 -1.20
CA ALA A 16 -2.32 7.29 -1.76
C ALA A 16 -3.81 6.97 -1.81
N VAL A 17 -4.53 7.19 -0.71
CA VAL A 17 -6.00 6.97 -0.62
C VAL A 17 -6.76 7.84 -1.62
N ARG A 18 -6.41 9.13 -1.72
CA ARG A 18 -7.04 10.04 -2.68
C ARG A 18 -6.81 9.57 -4.12
N HIS A 19 -5.62 9.08 -4.43
CA HIS A 19 -5.27 8.60 -5.76
C HIS A 19 -6.06 7.34 -6.12
N ILE A 20 -5.97 6.28 -5.31
CA ILE A 20 -6.64 5.00 -5.58
C ILE A 20 -8.18 5.14 -5.59
N ASN A 21 -8.73 6.07 -4.80
CA ASN A 21 -10.16 6.31 -4.76
C ASN A 21 -10.67 7.17 -5.93
N ALA A 22 -9.79 7.82 -6.70
CA ALA A 22 -10.22 8.70 -7.79
C ALA A 22 -11.03 7.94 -8.86
N SER A 23 -10.72 6.66 -9.06
CA SER A 23 -11.39 5.78 -10.03
C SER A 23 -12.14 4.61 -9.38
N ALA A 24 -12.19 4.54 -8.05
CA ALA A 24 -12.82 3.43 -7.34
C ALA A 24 -14.35 3.60 -7.28
N ARG A 25 -15.08 2.53 -7.58
CA ARG A 25 -16.54 2.47 -7.40
C ARG A 25 -16.93 2.54 -5.93
N ASP A 26 -16.17 1.86 -5.07
CA ASP A 26 -16.35 1.80 -3.63
C ASP A 26 -15.06 2.30 -2.97
N PRO A 27 -15.07 3.49 -2.33
CA PRO A 27 -13.85 4.06 -1.75
C PRO A 27 -13.38 3.30 -0.51
N ILE A 28 -12.07 3.31 -0.27
CA ILE A 28 -11.43 2.77 0.94
C ILE A 28 -10.85 3.92 1.79
N ASP A 29 -10.88 3.80 3.12
CA ASP A 29 -10.19 4.74 4.00
C ASP A 29 -8.72 4.32 4.25
N GLY A 30 -7.89 5.27 4.69
CA GLY A 30 -6.48 5.03 4.99
C GLY A 30 -6.24 3.94 6.04
N PRO A 31 -6.94 3.95 7.18
CA PRO A 31 -6.94 2.86 8.16
C PRO A 31 -7.09 1.46 7.56
N THR A 32 -8.12 1.29 6.74
CA THR A 32 -8.50 0.01 6.13
C THR A 32 -7.50 -0.38 5.05
N LEU A 33 -7.01 0.59 4.26
CA LEU A 33 -5.94 0.34 3.29
C LEU A 33 -4.67 -0.16 3.98
N LEU A 34 -4.22 0.50 5.06
CA LEU A 34 -3.04 0.07 5.80
C LEU A 34 -3.23 -1.30 6.44
N ALA A 35 -4.41 -1.58 7.00
CA ALA A 35 -4.73 -2.90 7.51
C ALA A 35 -4.67 -3.97 6.41
N ALA A 36 -5.19 -3.68 5.21
CA ALA A 36 -5.16 -4.58 4.08
C ALA A 36 -3.73 -4.81 3.54
N LEU A 37 -2.89 -3.76 3.51
CA LEU A 37 -1.47 -3.86 3.12
C LEU A 37 -0.63 -4.68 4.10
N ASN A 38 -0.93 -4.59 5.39
CA ASN A 38 -0.24 -5.35 6.45
C ASN A 38 -0.79 -6.76 6.67
N ALA A 39 -1.95 -7.08 6.11
CA ALA A 39 -2.58 -8.38 6.31
C ALA A 39 -1.75 -9.51 5.67
N GLU A 40 -1.64 -10.63 6.38
CA GLU A 40 -1.01 -11.83 5.84
C GLU A 40 -1.71 -12.34 4.57
N ARG A 41 -3.01 -12.08 4.44
CA ARG A 41 -3.80 -12.29 3.23
C ARG A 41 -4.69 -11.06 3.01
N VAL A 42 -4.59 -10.45 1.84
CA VAL A 42 -5.43 -9.30 1.48
C VAL A 42 -6.90 -9.74 1.48
N PRO A 43 -7.78 -9.06 2.24
CA PRO A 43 -9.19 -9.37 2.23
C PRO A 43 -9.79 -9.18 0.83
N ALA A 44 -10.62 -10.13 0.38
CA ALA A 44 -11.19 -10.12 -0.97
C ALA A 44 -11.87 -8.79 -1.36
N PRO A 45 -12.62 -8.09 -0.49
CA PRO A 45 -13.23 -6.81 -0.84
C PRO A 45 -12.22 -5.72 -1.22
N TYR A 46 -11.02 -5.75 -0.62
CA TYR A 46 -9.99 -4.72 -0.78
C TYR A 46 -8.87 -5.12 -1.73
N ALA A 47 -8.98 -6.29 -2.38
CA ALA A 47 -7.95 -6.79 -3.28
C ALA A 47 -7.68 -5.83 -4.45
N HIS A 48 -8.73 -5.17 -4.95
CA HIS A 48 -8.60 -4.18 -6.02
C HIS A 48 -7.92 -2.89 -5.55
N HIS A 49 -8.24 -2.37 -4.35
CA HIS A 49 -7.55 -1.21 -3.77
C HIS A 49 -6.08 -1.49 -3.51
N VAL A 50 -5.74 -2.66 -2.97
CA VAL A 50 -4.34 -3.03 -2.72
C VAL A 50 -3.58 -3.19 -4.03
N ARG A 51 -4.20 -3.76 -5.06
CA ARG A 51 -3.59 -3.82 -6.39
C ARG A 51 -3.37 -2.41 -6.96
N ALA A 52 -4.40 -1.55 -6.94
CA ALA A 52 -4.31 -0.17 -7.40
C ALA A 52 -3.23 0.61 -6.65
N PHE A 53 -3.10 0.40 -5.34
CA PHE A 53 -2.00 0.98 -4.55
C PHE A 53 -0.63 0.57 -5.09
N PHE A 54 -0.39 -0.72 -5.37
CA PHE A 54 0.92 -1.14 -5.90
C PHE A 54 1.17 -0.73 -7.36
N ASP A 55 0.10 -0.59 -8.14
CA ASP A 55 0.15 -0.24 -9.57
C ASP A 55 0.32 1.27 -9.78
N GLU A 56 -0.34 2.08 -8.94
CA GLU A 56 -0.52 3.52 -9.17
C GLU A 56 0.19 4.40 -8.14
N ALA A 57 0.47 3.92 -6.92
CA ALA A 57 1.14 4.75 -5.93
C ALA A 57 2.59 5.03 -6.32
N GLU A 58 2.99 6.30 -6.22
CA GLU A 58 4.36 6.70 -6.46
C GLU A 58 5.32 6.01 -5.50
N ILE A 59 6.48 5.59 -6.01
CA ILE A 59 7.55 4.96 -5.23
C ILE A 59 7.95 5.81 -4.01
N GLU A 60 7.95 7.14 -4.17
CA GLU A 60 8.22 8.08 -3.07
C GLU A 60 7.17 7.94 -1.95
N THR A 61 5.88 7.89 -2.30
CA THR A 61 4.79 7.68 -1.34
C THR A 61 4.94 6.35 -0.61
N ILE A 62 5.30 5.28 -1.33
CA ILE A 62 5.56 3.97 -0.72
C ILE A 62 6.75 4.04 0.25
N GLY A 63 7.83 4.69 -0.16
CA GLY A 63 9.01 4.91 0.68
C GLY A 63 8.71 5.70 1.94
N ASP A 64 7.89 6.74 1.86
CA ASP A 64 7.49 7.56 3.00
C ASP A 64 6.59 6.82 3.98
N LEU A 65 5.69 5.95 3.49
CA LEU A 65 4.89 5.08 4.35
C LEU A 65 5.78 4.09 5.13
N VAL A 66 6.84 3.58 4.50
CA VAL A 66 7.82 2.71 5.19
C VAL A 66 8.66 3.50 6.19
N ARG A 67 9.19 4.68 5.81
CA ARG A 67 9.96 5.55 6.71
C ARG A 67 9.14 6.01 7.91
N GLY A 68 7.85 6.27 7.70
CA GLY A 68 6.89 6.60 8.75
C GLY A 68 6.45 5.40 9.60
N GLY A 69 6.92 4.18 9.31
CA GLY A 69 6.65 2.98 10.10
C GLY A 69 5.24 2.42 9.96
N ALA A 70 4.45 2.85 8.96
CA ALA A 70 3.09 2.38 8.75
C ALA A 70 3.04 0.97 8.10
N VAL A 71 4.09 0.64 7.35
CA VAL A 71 4.31 -0.63 6.64
C VAL A 71 5.81 -0.92 6.60
N THR A 72 6.21 -2.13 6.20
CA THR A 72 7.62 -2.51 6.01
C THR A 72 7.88 -2.96 4.57
N TYR A 73 9.11 -2.83 4.07
CA TYR A 73 9.47 -3.35 2.74
C TYR A 73 9.16 -4.84 2.57
N PRO A 74 9.48 -5.75 3.52
CA PRO A 74 9.12 -7.16 3.40
C PRO A 74 7.61 -7.42 3.31
N THR A 75 6.81 -6.67 4.07
CA THR A 75 5.34 -6.76 4.00
C THR A 75 4.84 -6.35 2.62
N LEU A 76 5.31 -5.21 2.11
CA LEU A 76 4.91 -4.68 0.81
C LEU A 76 5.38 -5.57 -0.34
N ALA A 77 6.62 -6.06 -0.33
CA ALA A 77 7.14 -6.96 -1.36
C ALA A 77 6.31 -8.25 -1.44
N ARG A 78 5.90 -8.81 -0.29
CA ARG A 78 5.00 -9.97 -0.24
C ARG A 78 3.63 -9.65 -0.86
N GLY A 79 3.07 -8.48 -0.57
CA GLY A 79 1.82 -8.00 -1.17
C GLY A 79 1.95 -7.83 -2.69
N ALA A 80 2.96 -7.09 -3.13
CA ALA A 80 3.24 -6.82 -4.54
C ALA A 80 3.45 -8.11 -5.36
N ARG A 81 4.20 -9.09 -4.85
CA ARG A 81 4.40 -10.39 -5.54
C ARG A 81 3.09 -11.14 -5.81
N ARG A 82 2.06 -10.92 -5.01
CA ARG A 82 0.74 -11.56 -5.16
C ARG A 82 -0.20 -10.77 -6.07
N CYS A 83 -0.07 -9.44 -6.07
CA CYS A 83 -0.97 -8.55 -6.80
C CYS A 83 -0.46 -8.18 -8.20
N LEU A 84 0.86 -8.14 -8.39
CA LEU A 84 1.51 -7.66 -9.61
C LEU A 84 2.27 -8.78 -10.34
N PRO A 85 2.29 -8.74 -11.69
CA PRO A 85 3.05 -9.70 -12.47
C PRO A 85 4.56 -9.57 -12.23
N PRO A 86 5.35 -10.63 -12.48
CA PRO A 86 6.80 -10.52 -12.53
C PRO A 86 7.23 -9.44 -13.56
N GLY A 87 8.24 -8.64 -13.23
CA GLY A 87 8.74 -7.56 -14.10
C GLY A 87 8.03 -6.21 -13.95
N HIS A 88 6.97 -6.12 -13.13
CA HIS A 88 6.38 -4.83 -12.78
C HIS A 88 7.37 -3.96 -11.99
N GLU A 89 7.48 -2.67 -12.33
CA GLU A 89 8.47 -1.74 -11.75
C GLU A 89 8.39 -1.67 -10.22
N THR A 90 7.20 -1.37 -9.66
CA THR A 90 7.00 -1.33 -8.20
C THR A 90 7.40 -2.65 -7.51
N ARG A 91 7.10 -3.80 -8.13
CA ARG A 91 7.46 -5.10 -7.57
C ARG A 91 8.97 -5.30 -7.59
N ALA A 92 9.64 -5.01 -8.71
CA ALA A 92 11.09 -5.13 -8.84
C ALA A 92 11.80 -4.21 -7.82
N TRP A 93 11.36 -2.96 -7.71
CA TRP A 93 11.88 -1.99 -6.76
C TRP A 93 11.71 -2.42 -5.30
N LEU A 94 10.56 -3.03 -4.95
CA LEU A 94 10.33 -3.61 -3.62
C LEU A 94 11.20 -4.84 -3.37
N ASP A 95 11.37 -5.70 -4.38
CA ASP A 95 12.16 -6.93 -4.27
C ASP A 95 13.66 -6.65 -4.04
N GLU A 96 14.19 -5.53 -4.52
CA GLU A 96 15.57 -5.06 -4.24
C GLU A 96 15.81 -4.63 -2.78
N ARG A 97 14.74 -4.46 -2.00
CA ARG A 97 14.77 -3.89 -0.62
C ARG A 97 14.47 -4.91 0.47
N VAL A 98 14.41 -6.20 0.12
CA VAL A 98 14.07 -7.32 1.01
C VAL A 98 15.20 -8.32 1.14
#